data_AF-A0A496RGV2-F1
#
_entry.id   AF-A0A496RGV2-F1
#
_cell.length_a   1.000
_cell.length_b   1.000
_cell.length_c   1.000
_cell.angle_alpha   90.00
_cell.angle_beta   90.00
_cell.angle_gamma   90.00
#
_symmetry.space_group_name_H-M   'P 1'
#
loop_
_entity.id
_entity.type
_entity.pdbx_description
1 polymer ?
#
loop_
_entity_poly.entity_id
_entity_poly.type
_entity_poly.pdbx_seq_one_letter_code
_entity_poly.pdbx_strand_id
1 'polypeptide(L)' 'MPTFIYKAKKGPKETIEGVIEAENREAAVAILNKSGLIPINVELKALTRPLHKPAQRFSLG' A
#
# COMPACT_ATOMS: atom_id res chain seq x y z
N MET A 1 -11.32 -7.42 4.25
CA MET A 1 -11.24 -6.20 3.42
C MET A 1 -9.79 -5.98 3.03
N PRO A 2 -9.47 -5.54 1.80
CA PRO A 2 -8.09 -5.27 1.41
C PRO A 2 -7.54 -4.06 2.17
N THR A 3 -6.23 -4.08 2.38
CA THR A 3 -5.51 -2.99 3.03
C THR A 3 -4.66 -2.27 1.98
N PHE A 4 -4.61 -0.94 2.05
CA PHE A 4 -3.85 -0.10 1.15
C PHE A 4 -2.82 0.68 1.95
N ILE A 5 -1.61 0.78 1.40
CA ILE A 5 -0.59 1.72 1.87
C ILE A 5 -0.81 3.01 1.09
N TYR A 6 -0.88 4.13 1.80
CA TYR A 6 -1.08 5.43 1.19
C TYR A 6 0.03 6.41 1.56
N LYS A 7 0.26 7.36 0.66
CA LYS A 7 1.05 8.56 0.85
C LYS A 7 0.20 9.76 0.49
N ALA A 8 0.02 10.69 1.41
CA ALA A 8 -0.86 11.84 1.22
C ALA A 8 -0.26 13.11 1.83
N LYS A 9 -0.59 14.28 1.27
CA LYS A 9 -0.22 15.56 1.88
C LYS A 9 -1.23 15.98 2.93
N LYS A 10 -0.71 16.47 4.05
CA LYS A 10 -1.46 17.16 5.11
C LYS A 10 -1.08 18.64 5.06
N GLY A 11 -1.58 19.31 4.04
CA GLY A 11 -1.22 20.70 3.73
C GLY A 11 0.06 20.84 2.88
N PRO A 12 0.62 22.06 2.76
CA PRO A 12 1.64 22.37 1.76
C PRO A 12 3.04 21.79 2.04
N LYS A 13 3.38 21.50 3.31
CA LYS A 13 4.73 21.06 3.72
C LYS A 13 4.78 19.64 4.29
N GLU A 14 3.67 19.12 4.81
CA GLU A 14 3.64 17.83 5.49
C GLU A 14 3.14 16.74 4.54
N THR A 15 3.91 15.65 4.41
CA THR A 15 3.50 14.43 3.73
C THR A 15 3.47 13.31 4.74
N ILE A 16 2.36 12.60 4.81
CA ILE A 16 2.15 11.49 5.72
C ILE A 16 2.02 10.19 4.93
N GLU A 17 2.47 9.12 5.54
CA GLU A 17 2.35 7.76 5.02
C GLU A 17 1.63 6.91 6.06
N GLY A 18 0.74 6.04 5.59
CA GLY A 18 -0.11 5.26 6.47
C GLY A 18 -0.72 4.06 5.78
N VAL A 19 -1.53 3.36 6.55
CA VAL A 19 -2.23 2.15 6.10
C VAL A 19 -3.72 2.35 6.33
N ILE A 20 -4.54 2.02 5.34
CA ILE A 20 -5.99 2.17 5.40
C ILE A 20 -6.68 0.92 4.87
N GLU A 21 -7.77 0.53 5.52
CA GLU A 21 -8.65 -0.53 5.02
C GLU A 21 -9.75 0.08 4.17
N ALA A 22 -9.95 -0.47 2.97
CA ALA A 22 -10.97 -0.02 2.04
C ALA A 22 -11.39 -1.16 1.12
N GLU A 23 -12.57 -1.04 0.52
CA GLU A 23 -13.08 -2.06 -0.39
C GLU A 23 -12.27 -2.13 -1.70
N ASN A 24 -11.77 -0.98 -2.15
CA ASN A 24 -10.94 -0.82 -3.34
C ASN A 24 -10.12 0.49 -3.25
N ARG A 25 -9.29 0.74 -4.27
CA ARG A 25 -8.43 1.93 -4.32
C ARG A 25 -9.22 3.23 -4.33
N GLU A 26 -10.34 3.29 -5.04
CA GLU A 26 -11.20 4.49 -5.10
C GLU A 26 -11.83 4.81 -3.75
N ALA A 27 -12.28 3.79 -3.01
CA ALA A 27 -12.78 3.92 -1.65
C ALA A 27 -11.68 4.44 -0.70
N ALA A 28 -10.45 3.92 -0.81
CA ALA A 28 -9.31 4.42 -0.03
C ALA A 28 -9.05 5.92 -0.32
N VAL A 29 -9.04 6.32 -1.59
CA VAL A 29 -8.90 7.73 -2.00
C VAL A 29 -10.04 8.59 -1.45
N ALA A 30 -11.29 8.10 -1.50
CA ALA A 30 -12.44 8.81 -0.98
C ALA A 30 -12.35 9.04 0.53
N ILE A 31 -11.86 8.07 1.30
CA ILE A 31 -11.65 8.24 2.74
C ILE A 31 -10.56 9.29 3.01
N LEU A 32 -9.43 9.24 2.29
CA LEU A 32 -8.35 10.23 2.44
C LEU A 32 -8.84 11.66 2.13
N ASN A 33 -9.62 11.83 1.06
CA ASN A 33 -10.22 13.12 0.71
C ASN A 33 -11.20 13.61 1.80
N LYS A 34 -12.05 12.72 2.34
CA LYS A 34 -12.96 13.06 3.45
C LYS A 34 -12.22 13.45 4.73
N SER A 35 -11.00 12.93 4.94
CA SER A 35 -10.12 13.32 6.04
C SER A 35 -9.33 14.62 5.77
N GLY A 36 -9.55 15.29 4.64
CA GLY A 36 -8.85 16.54 4.29
C GLY A 36 -7.41 16.32 3.84
N LEU A 37 -7.04 15.09 3.47
CA LEU A 37 -5.72 14.74 2.95
C LEU A 37 -5.74 14.75 1.44
N ILE A 38 -4.60 15.07 0.82
CA ILE A 38 -4.44 15.03 -0.64
C ILE A 38 -3.63 13.79 -1.00
N PRO A 39 -4.25 12.71 -1.50
CA PRO A 39 -3.54 11.47 -1.83
C PRO A 39 -2.55 11.69 -2.99
N ILE A 40 -1.30 11.29 -2.77
CA ILE A 40 -0.22 11.28 -3.78
C ILE A 40 -0.09 9.88 -4.36
N ASN A 41 -0.10 8.86 -3.51
CA ASN A 41 0.00 7.46 -3.91
C ASN A 41 -0.88 6.58 -3.02
N VAL A 42 -1.49 5.56 -3.62
CA VAL A 42 -2.31 4.56 -2.92
C VAL A 42 -2.09 3.22 -3.61
N GLU A 43 -1.52 2.28 -2.87
CA GLU A 43 -1.12 0.97 -3.37
C GLU A 43 -1.74 -0.14 -2.51
N LEU A 44 -2.15 -1.22 -3.16
CA LEU A 44 -2.66 -2.39 -2.43
C LEU A 44 -1.50 -2.99 -1.63
N LYS A 45 -1.69 -3.16 -0.33
CA LYS A 45 -0.78 -3.92 0.51
C LYS A 45 -0.92 -5.38 0.10
N ALA A 46 -0.15 -5.80 -0.89
CA ALA A 46 -0.09 -7.18 -1.30
C ALA A 46 0.32 -7.99 -0.06
N LEU A 47 -0.55 -8.90 0.37
CA LEU A 47 -0.17 -9.95 1.29
C LEU A 47 0.88 -10.76 0.55
N THR A 48 2.15 -10.41 0.73
CA THR A 48 3.26 -11.18 0.23
C THR A 48 3.12 -12.57 0.83
N ARG A 49 2.53 -13.49 0.08
CA ARG A 49 2.92 -14.89 0.15
C ARG A 49 4.42 -14.84 -0.14
N PRO A 50 5.30 -15.29 0.77
CA PRO A 50 6.72 -15.28 0.49
C PRO A 50 6.90 -16.02 -0.83
N LEU A 51 7.45 -15.32 -1.83
CA LEU A 51 7.87 -15.92 -3.08
C LEU A 51 8.75 -17.11 -2.68
N HIS A 52 8.24 -18.32 -2.88
CA HIS A 52 9.03 -19.54 -2.78
C HIS A 52 10.20 -19.33 -3.74
N LYS A 53 11.37 -18.92 -3.22
CA LYS A 53 12.60 -19.05 -3.99
C LYS A 53 12.74 -20.57 -4.19
N PRO A 54 12.66 -21.12 -5.41
CA PRO A 54 13.00 -22.52 -5.58
C PRO A 54 14.43 -22.67 -5.06
N ALA A 55 14.60 -23.51 -4.05
CA ALA A 55 15.90 -23.84 -3.49
C ALA A 55 16.78 -24.23 -4.68
N GLN A 56 17.80 -23.41 -4.94
CA GLN A 56 18.78 -23.63 -5.98
C GLN A 56 19.53 -24.90 -5.57
N ARG A 57 19.01 -26.07 -5.98
CA ARG A 57 19.70 -27.36 -5.87
C ARG A 57 20.87 -27.25 -6.84
N PHE A 58 21.98 -26.71 -6.35
CA PHE A 58 23.27 -26.95 -6.96
C PHE A 58 23.53 -28.45 -6.85
N SER A 59 23.38 -29.14 -7.97
CA SER A 59 23.85 -30.50 -8.15
C SER A 59 25.36 -30.52 -7.93
N LEU A 60 25.81 -31.32 -6.95
CA LEU A 60 27.20 -31.76 -6.85
C LEU A 60 27.52 -32.61 -8.08
N GLY A 61 28.53 -32.19 -8.83
CA GLY A 61 29.20 -32.95 -9.88
C GLY A 61 30.70 -32.84 -9.69
#